data_AF-A0AAD3MBS5-F1
#
_entry.id   AF-A0AAD3MBS5-F1
#
_cell.length_a   1.000
_cell.length_b   1.000
_cell.length_c   1.000
_cell.angle_alpha   90.00
_cell.angle_beta   90.00
_cell.angle_gamma   90.00
#
_symmetry.space_group_name_H-M   'P 1'
#
loop_
_entity.id
_entity.type
_entity.pdbx_description
1 polymer ?
#
loop_
_entity_poly.entity_id
_entity_poly.type
_entity_poly.pdbx_seq_one_letter_code
_entity_poly.pdbx_strand_id
1 'polypeptide(L)'
;MVSPHALLDVVIHDRSLSRGLPFTCPPPEQYFNPTTYNFDATCLLNSGIVHLTCSGYQKETLSFLKKAAPCSSDIISTSYSRCLMSGLLSSRLADTQASSLSQEEQLDAILSTAVETSSLGLITGCIKQWTAEEQPGSALNLRYILDWAWNKVVQTKEELDGICAPLFDSSSNFTDPQTLQLLQHSQRLLGNLSTIFHCLLSEAQELTQK
;
A
#
# COMPACT_ATOMS: atom_id res chain seq x y z
N MET A 1 -5.48 34.16 17.43
CA MET A 1 -5.48 33.73 18.85
C MET A 1 -4.51 32.58 18.98
N VAL A 2 -3.48 32.70 19.82
CA VAL A 2 -2.48 31.64 20.04
C VAL A 2 -3.07 30.66 21.06
N SER A 3 -2.92 29.36 20.82
CA SER A 3 -3.37 28.29 21.74
C SER A 3 -2.94 28.60 23.18
N PRO A 4 -3.84 28.48 24.18
CA PRO A 4 -3.53 28.85 25.58
C PRO A 4 -2.58 27.86 26.27
N HIS A 5 -2.33 26.71 25.66
CA HIS A 5 -1.52 25.63 26.23
C HIS A 5 -0.14 25.61 25.58
N ALA A 6 0.84 26.20 26.25
CA ALA A 6 2.22 26.22 25.79
C ALA A 6 2.90 24.88 26.08
N LEU A 7 3.47 24.26 25.05
CA LEU A 7 4.30 23.07 25.16
C LEU A 7 5.64 23.42 25.81
N LEU A 8 5.93 22.78 26.95
CA LEU A 8 7.14 22.99 27.74
C LEU A 8 8.20 21.93 27.45
N ASP A 9 7.80 20.65 27.39
CA ASP A 9 8.71 19.54 27.14
C ASP A 9 8.00 18.33 26.52
N VAL A 10 8.75 17.44 25.87
CA VAL A 10 8.27 16.19 25.27
C VAL A 10 9.26 15.06 25.55
N VAL A 11 8.78 14.00 26.19
CA VAL A 11 9.56 12.78 26.45
C VAL A 11 8.97 11.63 25.66
N ILE A 12 9.80 10.98 24.84
CA ILE A 12 9.45 9.76 24.11
C ILE A 12 9.71 8.54 25.01
N HIS A 13 8.79 7.58 25.02
CA HIS A 13 8.95 6.36 25.80
C HIS A 13 9.73 5.30 24.99
N ASP A 14 11.00 5.07 25.30
CA ASP A 14 11.86 4.13 24.55
C ASP A 14 11.26 2.73 24.40
N ARG A 15 10.58 2.22 25.44
CA ARG A 15 9.96 0.88 25.42
C ARG A 15 8.75 0.75 24.49
N SER A 16 8.20 1.88 24.05
CA SER A 16 7.07 1.91 23.09
C SER A 16 7.53 1.93 21.63
N LEU A 17 8.82 2.18 21.38
CA LEU A 17 9.36 2.31 20.04
C LEU A 17 9.24 0.96 19.30
N SER A 18 8.45 0.95 18.24
CA SER A 18 8.20 -0.24 17.44
C SER A 18 8.13 0.11 15.96
N ARG A 19 8.37 -0.88 15.09
CA ARG A 19 8.36 -0.72 13.64
C ARG A 19 7.41 -1.72 13.00
N GLY A 20 6.77 -1.32 11.91
CA GLY A 20 6.05 -2.28 11.04
C GLY A 20 7.02 -3.32 10.47
N LEU A 21 6.71 -4.60 10.62
CA LEU A 21 7.49 -5.69 10.04
C LEU A 21 7.11 -5.88 8.56
N PRO A 22 8.08 -5.94 7.62
CA PRO A 22 7.82 -6.35 6.25
C PRO A 22 7.66 -7.86 6.13
N PHE A 23 7.10 -8.27 5.00
CA PHE A 23 6.85 -9.68 4.66
C PHE A 23 8.00 -10.34 3.87
N THR A 24 9.10 -9.62 3.63
CA THR A 24 10.27 -10.11 2.88
C THR A 24 11.53 -9.95 3.73
N CYS A 25 12.46 -10.92 3.67
CA CYS A 25 13.84 -10.76 4.14
C CYS A 25 14.84 -10.87 2.97
N PRO A 26 15.76 -9.90 2.82
CA PRO A 26 15.86 -8.70 3.65
C PRO A 26 14.64 -7.77 3.47
N PRO A 27 14.24 -7.05 4.53
CA PRO A 27 13.28 -5.97 4.44
C PRO A 27 13.64 -5.02 3.29
N PRO A 28 12.67 -4.56 2.48
CA PRO A 28 12.93 -3.51 1.51
C PRO A 28 13.46 -2.27 2.23
N GLU A 29 14.37 -1.52 1.60
CA GLU A 29 15.04 -0.37 2.21
C GLU A 29 14.07 0.67 2.79
N GLN A 30 12.91 0.81 2.15
CA GLN A 30 11.78 1.63 2.56
C GLN A 30 11.29 1.39 4.00
N TYR A 31 11.41 0.17 4.51
CA TYR A 31 11.01 -0.17 5.88
C TYR A 31 12.03 0.31 6.93
N PHE A 32 13.18 0.84 6.50
CA PHE A 32 14.12 1.51 7.40
C PHE A 32 13.88 3.01 7.53
N ASN A 33 12.89 3.56 6.84
CA ASN A 33 12.54 4.96 6.94
C ASN A 33 12.01 5.31 8.34
N PRO A 34 12.40 6.47 8.94
CA PRO A 34 11.85 6.94 10.21
C PRO A 34 10.32 7.03 10.26
N THR A 35 9.64 7.15 9.12
CA THR A 35 8.16 7.17 9.01
C THR A 35 7.48 5.87 9.44
N THR A 36 8.24 4.79 9.63
CA THR A 36 7.74 3.47 10.03
C THR A 36 7.64 3.26 11.54
N TYR A 37 8.22 4.17 12.34
CA TYR A 37 8.24 4.06 13.79
C TYR A 37 6.92 4.47 14.43
N ASN A 38 6.43 3.65 15.35
CA ASN A 38 5.37 4.00 16.29
C ASN A 38 6.01 4.18 17.67
N PHE A 39 5.55 5.18 18.41
CA PHE A 39 6.02 5.45 19.78
C PHE A 39 4.95 6.21 20.56
N ASP A 40 5.01 6.07 21.88
CA ASP A 40 4.28 6.89 22.83
C ASP A 40 5.17 8.03 23.32
N ALA A 41 4.58 9.19 23.53
CA ALA A 41 5.25 10.32 24.15
C ALA A 41 4.36 10.97 25.21
N THR A 42 5.01 11.67 26.13
CA THR A 42 4.38 12.47 27.17
C THR A 42 4.80 13.92 26.97
N CYS A 43 3.81 14.78 26.74
CA CYS A 43 3.99 16.23 26.60
C CYS A 43 3.68 16.91 27.92
N LEU A 44 4.63 17.72 28.40
CA LEU A 44 4.42 18.65 29.49
C LEU A 44 3.93 19.99 28.92
N LEU A 45 2.77 20.44 29.36
CA LEU A 45 2.17 21.73 29.04
C LEU A 45 2.19 22.62 30.28
N ASN A 46 2.11 23.93 30.08
CA ASN A 46 1.90 24.89 31.17
C ASN A 46 0.63 24.64 32.01
N SER A 47 -0.32 23.85 31.49
CA SER A 47 -1.59 23.52 32.14
C SER A 47 -1.70 22.06 32.60
N GLY A 48 -0.69 21.21 32.39
CA GLY A 48 -0.74 19.80 32.77
C GLY A 48 0.08 18.87 31.88
N ILE A 49 -0.22 17.57 31.94
CA ILE A 49 0.48 16.52 31.18
C ILE A 49 -0.50 15.87 30.20
N VAL A 50 -0.04 15.62 28.97
CA VAL A 50 -0.79 14.91 27.93
C VAL A 50 0.03 13.73 27.44
N HIS A 51 -0.57 12.54 27.43
CA HIS A 51 0.00 11.36 26.80
C HIS A 51 -0.52 11.25 25.37
N LEU A 52 0.38 10.93 24.44
CA LEU A 52 0.06 10.76 23.04
C LEU A 52 0.72 9.51 22.47
N THR A 53 0.00 8.85 21.57
CA THR A 53 0.52 7.72 20.80
C THR A 53 0.70 8.18 19.36
N CYS A 54 1.95 8.25 18.92
CA CYS A 54 2.30 8.51 17.54
C CYS A 54 2.34 7.18 16.79
N SER A 55 1.34 6.96 15.95
CA SER A 55 1.44 5.91 14.94
C SER A 55 2.37 6.40 13.82
N GLY A 56 3.23 5.50 13.31
CA GLY A 56 4.12 5.85 12.21
C GLY A 56 3.32 6.32 11.00
N TYR A 57 3.79 7.38 10.35
CA TYR A 57 3.13 7.96 9.18
C TYR A 57 2.85 6.92 8.09
N GLN A 58 3.72 5.91 7.96
CA GLN A 58 3.46 4.76 7.08
C GLN A 58 2.21 3.97 7.47
N LYS A 59 2.04 3.66 8.76
CA LYS A 59 0.86 2.94 9.27
C LYS A 59 -0.42 3.77 9.08
N GLU A 60 -0.33 5.07 9.27
CA GLU A 60 -1.44 6.00 9.03
C GLU A 60 -1.82 6.02 7.54
N THR A 61 -0.85 6.11 6.63
CA THR A 61 -1.08 6.05 5.18
C THR A 61 -1.72 4.72 4.77
N LEU A 62 -1.26 3.58 5.30
CA LEU A 62 -1.89 2.29 5.03
C LEU A 62 -3.32 2.22 5.57
N SER A 63 -3.58 2.78 6.74
CA SER A 63 -4.93 2.88 7.29
C SER A 63 -5.84 3.76 6.43
N PHE A 64 -5.28 4.84 5.86
CA PHE A 64 -5.95 5.70 4.92
C PHE A 64 -6.28 4.95 3.64
N LEU A 65 -5.32 4.25 3.00
CA LEU A 65 -5.57 3.46 1.79
C LEU A 65 -6.63 2.36 2.02
N LYS A 66 -6.66 1.75 3.21
CA LYS A 66 -7.69 0.74 3.55
C LYS A 66 -9.09 1.32 3.70
N LYS A 67 -9.20 2.59 4.08
CA LYS A 67 -10.47 3.29 4.33
C LYS A 67 -10.83 4.30 3.24
N ALA A 68 -9.93 4.53 2.27
CA ALA A 68 -10.05 5.60 1.31
C ALA A 68 -11.33 5.41 0.51
N ALA A 69 -12.11 6.49 0.47
CA ALA A 69 -13.23 6.63 -0.43
C ALA A 69 -12.69 6.72 -1.89
N PRO A 70 -13.55 6.49 -2.88
CA PRO A 70 -13.12 6.03 -4.19
C PRO A 70 -12.46 7.12 -5.05
N CYS A 71 -11.75 6.68 -6.09
CA CYS A 71 -10.67 7.40 -6.76
C CYS A 71 -11.16 8.59 -7.61
N SER A 72 -11.27 9.78 -7.03
CA SER A 72 -11.26 11.04 -7.79
C SER A 72 -9.81 11.44 -8.15
N SER A 73 -9.63 12.33 -9.14
CA SER A 73 -8.28 12.83 -9.50
C SER A 73 -7.57 13.49 -8.31
N ASP A 74 -8.31 14.22 -7.47
CA ASP A 74 -7.78 14.82 -6.23
C ASP A 74 -7.35 13.75 -5.20
N ILE A 75 -8.10 12.64 -5.12
CA ILE A 75 -7.77 11.52 -4.23
C ILE A 75 -6.55 10.75 -4.75
N ILE A 76 -6.36 10.62 -6.07
CA ILE A 76 -5.18 9.99 -6.67
C ILE A 76 -3.92 10.78 -6.30
N SER A 77 -3.90 12.09 -6.57
CA SER A 77 -2.74 12.94 -6.24
C SER A 77 -2.45 12.98 -4.72
N THR A 78 -3.50 13.04 -3.90
CA THR A 78 -3.37 12.99 -2.43
C THR A 78 -2.86 11.63 -1.95
N SER A 79 -3.32 10.53 -2.53
CA SER A 79 -2.88 9.18 -2.17
C SER A 79 -1.44 8.95 -2.59
N TYR A 80 -1.06 9.39 -3.79
CA TYR A 80 0.30 9.33 -4.30
C TYR A 80 1.26 10.08 -3.38
N SER A 81 0.95 11.34 -3.04
CA SER A 81 1.80 12.15 -2.15
C SER A 81 1.95 11.54 -0.76
N ARG A 82 0.89 10.95 -0.18
CA ARG A 82 0.96 10.21 1.08
C ARG A 82 1.83 8.96 0.98
N CYS A 83 1.71 8.19 -0.11
CA CYS A 83 2.55 7.02 -0.36
C CYS A 83 4.02 7.42 -0.52
N LEU A 84 4.31 8.52 -1.21
CA LEU A 84 5.65 9.06 -1.38
C LEU A 84 6.24 9.47 -0.03
N MET A 85 5.52 10.30 0.73
CA MET A 85 5.97 10.81 2.03
C MET A 85 6.13 9.70 3.08
N SER A 86 5.37 8.61 2.97
CA SER A 86 5.51 7.45 3.85
C SER A 86 6.62 6.48 3.42
N GLY A 87 7.26 6.71 2.28
CA GLY A 87 8.26 5.82 1.72
C GLY A 87 7.69 4.48 1.26
N LEU A 88 6.41 4.41 0.90
CA LEU A 88 5.76 3.18 0.42
C LEU A 88 5.92 2.94 -1.09
N LEU A 89 6.34 3.95 -1.84
CA LEU A 89 6.57 3.86 -3.28
C LEU A 89 7.93 3.23 -3.59
N SER A 90 7.99 2.39 -4.62
CA SER A 90 9.23 1.78 -5.15
C SER A 90 10.36 2.81 -5.27
N SER A 91 11.61 2.42 -4.95
CA SER A 91 12.75 3.36 -4.91
C SER A 91 12.95 4.13 -6.22
N ARG A 92 12.65 3.50 -7.37
CA ARG A 92 12.73 4.15 -8.70
C ARG A 92 11.78 5.34 -8.86
N LEU A 93 10.65 5.33 -8.16
CA LEU A 93 9.63 6.39 -8.22
C LEU A 93 9.87 7.46 -7.15
N ALA A 94 10.66 7.17 -6.12
CA ALA A 94 10.98 8.12 -5.05
C ALA A 94 11.96 9.22 -5.52
N ASP A 95 12.82 8.92 -6.50
CA ASP A 95 13.81 9.87 -7.05
C ASP A 95 13.23 10.80 -8.13
N THR A 96 12.00 10.55 -8.59
CA THR A 96 11.35 11.35 -9.63
C THR A 96 10.51 12.48 -9.01
N GLN A 97 10.63 13.71 -9.51
CA GLN A 97 9.81 14.83 -9.04
C GLN A 97 8.31 14.52 -9.24
N ALA A 98 7.50 14.60 -8.18
CA ALA A 98 6.06 14.30 -8.24
C ALA A 98 5.30 15.11 -9.32
N SER A 99 5.82 16.28 -9.69
CA SER A 99 5.27 17.16 -10.73
C SER A 99 5.56 16.73 -12.18
N SER A 100 6.41 15.72 -12.41
CA SER A 100 6.72 15.22 -13.76
C SER A 100 5.94 13.95 -14.16
N LEU A 101 5.20 13.34 -13.23
CA LEU A 101 4.48 12.10 -13.47
C LEU A 101 3.04 12.37 -13.92
N SER A 102 2.61 11.60 -14.92
CA SER A 102 1.22 11.56 -15.38
C SER A 102 0.28 10.96 -14.31
N GLN A 103 -1.02 11.24 -14.43
CA GLN A 103 -2.02 10.69 -13.51
C GLN A 103 -2.08 9.16 -13.57
N GLU A 104 -1.79 8.55 -14.72
CA GLU A 104 -1.73 7.09 -14.89
C GLU A 104 -0.53 6.49 -14.14
N GLU A 105 0.65 7.11 -14.21
CA GLU A 105 1.83 6.64 -13.46
C GLU A 105 1.63 6.77 -11.95
N GLN A 106 0.97 7.84 -11.50
CA GLN A 106 0.61 7.99 -10.09
C GLN A 106 -0.38 6.90 -9.67
N LEU A 107 -1.35 6.57 -10.52
CA LEU A 107 -2.32 5.51 -10.26
C LEU A 107 -1.64 4.14 -10.20
N ASP A 108 -0.79 3.78 -11.18
CA ASP A 108 -0.01 2.53 -11.17
C ASP A 108 0.80 2.37 -9.89
N ALA A 109 1.46 3.44 -9.45
CA ALA A 109 2.25 3.46 -8.22
C ALA A 109 1.37 3.18 -6.99
N ILE A 110 0.21 3.83 -6.87
CA ILE A 110 -0.73 3.61 -5.76
C ILE A 110 -1.29 2.19 -5.79
N LEU A 111 -1.72 1.70 -6.96
CA LEU A 111 -2.29 0.35 -7.12
C LEU A 111 -1.25 -0.71 -6.73
N SER A 112 0.00 -0.54 -7.20
CA SER A 112 1.13 -1.42 -6.85
C SER A 112 1.38 -1.40 -5.34
N THR A 113 1.48 -0.23 -4.71
CA THR A 113 1.64 -0.12 -3.25
C THR A 113 0.48 -0.73 -2.48
N ALA A 114 -0.77 -0.56 -2.94
CA ALA A 114 -1.95 -1.11 -2.30
C ALA A 114 -1.97 -2.64 -2.35
N VAL A 115 -1.57 -3.25 -3.47
CA VAL A 115 -1.44 -4.72 -3.59
C VAL A 115 -0.27 -5.25 -2.75
N GLU A 116 0.88 -4.58 -2.77
CA GLU A 116 2.06 -4.98 -1.98
C GLU A 116 1.80 -5.00 -0.47
N THR A 117 1.03 -4.01 0.00
CA THR A 117 0.71 -3.83 1.41
C THR A 117 -0.61 -4.47 1.83
N SER A 118 -1.28 -5.18 0.91
CA SER A 118 -2.61 -5.78 1.15
C SER A 118 -3.66 -4.75 1.62
N SER A 119 -3.57 -3.53 1.11
CA SER A 119 -4.47 -2.41 1.39
C SER A 119 -5.51 -2.25 0.26
N LEU A 120 -6.26 -3.33 -0.01
CA LEU A 120 -7.15 -3.44 -1.17
C LEU A 120 -8.44 -2.60 -1.07
N GLY A 121 -8.68 -1.96 0.08
CA GLY A 121 -9.87 -1.14 0.31
C GLY A 121 -10.03 -0.02 -0.72
N LEU A 122 -8.93 0.69 -1.02
CA LEU A 122 -8.93 1.71 -2.07
C LEU A 122 -9.33 1.12 -3.42
N ILE A 123 -8.68 0.05 -3.87
CA ILE A 123 -8.90 -0.55 -5.19
C ILE A 123 -10.35 -1.03 -5.33
N THR A 124 -10.81 -1.83 -4.36
CA THR A 124 -12.18 -2.36 -4.36
C THR A 124 -13.23 -1.26 -4.25
N GLY A 125 -12.96 -0.20 -3.49
CA GLY A 125 -13.81 0.99 -3.43
C GLY A 125 -13.90 1.72 -4.78
N CYS A 126 -12.78 1.90 -5.47
CA CYS A 126 -12.74 2.55 -6.79
C CYS A 126 -13.51 1.74 -7.84
N ILE A 127 -13.36 0.41 -7.83
CA ILE A 127 -14.12 -0.48 -8.71
C ILE A 127 -15.62 -0.32 -8.49
N LYS A 128 -16.09 -0.36 -7.24
CA LYS A 128 -17.51 -0.20 -6.89
C LYS A 128 -18.07 1.15 -7.36
N GLN A 129 -17.32 2.23 -7.15
CA GLN A 129 -17.75 3.56 -7.58
C GLN A 129 -17.84 3.65 -9.09
N TRP A 130 -16.80 3.24 -9.82
CA TRP A 130 -16.80 3.35 -11.27
C TRP A 130 -17.84 2.44 -11.93
N THR A 131 -18.20 1.33 -11.30
CA THR A 131 -19.35 0.51 -11.73
C THR A 131 -20.68 1.25 -11.49
N ALA A 132 -20.83 1.93 -10.35
CA ALA A 132 -22.07 2.62 -9.99
C ALA A 132 -22.27 3.96 -10.72
N GLU A 133 -21.20 4.70 -10.98
CA GLU A 133 -21.21 5.98 -11.69
C GLU A 133 -21.13 5.69 -13.20
N GLU A 134 -22.28 5.74 -13.90
CA GLU A 134 -22.40 5.67 -15.36
C GLU A 134 -21.78 6.88 -16.09
N GLN A 135 -20.66 7.40 -15.59
CA GLN A 135 -19.90 8.47 -16.21
C GLN A 135 -19.05 7.89 -17.37
N PRO A 136 -18.84 8.65 -18.46
CA PRO A 136 -18.09 8.17 -19.63
C PRO A 136 -16.63 7.80 -19.32
N GLY A 137 -16.04 8.35 -18.25
CA GLY A 137 -14.68 8.00 -17.81
C GLY A 137 -14.57 6.69 -17.01
N SER A 138 -15.67 6.22 -16.42
CA SER A 138 -15.65 5.06 -15.52
C SER A 138 -15.29 3.75 -16.25
N ALA A 139 -15.79 3.56 -17.47
CA ALA A 139 -15.51 2.37 -18.27
C ALA A 139 -14.02 2.27 -18.66
N LEU A 140 -13.37 3.41 -18.94
CA LEU A 140 -11.94 3.46 -19.23
C LEU A 140 -11.11 3.10 -17.98
N ASN A 141 -11.49 3.62 -16.82
CA ASN A 141 -10.82 3.32 -15.55
C ASN A 141 -10.96 1.85 -15.14
N LEU A 142 -12.15 1.24 -15.32
CA LEU A 142 -12.38 -0.18 -15.06
C LEU A 142 -11.55 -1.07 -15.99
N ARG A 143 -11.49 -0.72 -17.29
CA ARG A 143 -10.64 -1.42 -18.25
C ARG A 143 -9.16 -1.29 -17.89
N TYR A 144 -8.72 -0.09 -17.51
CA TYR A 144 -7.36 0.15 -17.07
C TYR A 144 -6.99 -0.73 -15.86
N ILE A 145 -7.83 -0.76 -14.81
CA ILE A 145 -7.58 -1.62 -13.64
C ILE A 145 -7.54 -3.09 -14.02
N LEU A 146 -8.42 -3.55 -14.91
CA LEU A 146 -8.44 -4.94 -15.36
C LEU A 146 -7.14 -5.31 -16.09
N ASP A 147 -6.74 -4.50 -17.07
CA ASP A 147 -5.51 -4.70 -17.85
C ASP A 147 -4.28 -4.62 -16.93
N TRP A 148 -4.26 -3.64 -16.02
CA TRP A 148 -3.22 -3.49 -15.00
C TRP A 148 -3.11 -4.71 -14.09
N ALA A 149 -4.22 -5.17 -13.52
CA ALA A 149 -4.25 -6.31 -12.61
C ALA A 149 -3.81 -7.59 -13.31
N TRP A 150 -4.20 -7.78 -14.57
CA TRP A 150 -3.77 -8.91 -15.38
C TRP A 150 -2.28 -8.88 -15.67
N ASN A 151 -1.74 -7.72 -16.07
CA ASN A 151 -0.30 -7.55 -16.27
C ASN A 151 0.49 -7.83 -14.99
N LYS A 152 -0.04 -7.42 -13.83
CA LYS A 152 0.56 -7.78 -12.52
C LYS A 152 0.53 -9.28 -12.24
N VAL A 153 -0.56 -9.99 -12.57
CA VAL A 153 -0.60 -11.46 -12.44
C VAL A 153 0.48 -12.11 -13.31
N VAL A 154 0.61 -11.68 -14.56
CA VAL A 154 1.63 -12.19 -15.49
C VAL A 154 3.03 -11.98 -14.91
N GLN A 155 3.35 -10.75 -14.48
CA GLN A 155 4.64 -10.42 -13.88
C GLN A 155 4.93 -11.27 -12.62
N THR A 156 4.00 -11.33 -11.66
CA THR A 156 4.18 -12.11 -10.44
C THR A 156 4.34 -13.60 -10.72
N LYS A 157 3.66 -14.12 -11.75
CA LYS A 157 3.79 -15.52 -12.17
C LYS A 157 5.16 -15.79 -12.81
N GLU A 158 5.67 -14.90 -13.65
CA GLU A 158 7.02 -15.03 -14.22
C GLU A 158 8.10 -15.01 -13.13
N GLU A 159 7.98 -14.12 -12.14
CA GLU A 159 8.85 -14.09 -10.97
C GLU A 159 8.76 -15.40 -10.16
N LEU A 160 7.54 -15.92 -9.96
CA LEU A 160 7.29 -17.18 -9.28
C LEU A 160 7.91 -18.38 -10.02
N ASP A 161 7.76 -18.44 -11.35
CA ASP A 161 8.37 -19.48 -12.20
C ASP A 161 9.90 -19.47 -12.04
N GLY A 162 10.51 -18.27 -11.96
CA GLY A 162 11.94 -18.11 -11.67
C GLY A 162 12.36 -18.60 -10.29
N ILE A 163 11.57 -18.33 -9.25
CA ILE A 163 11.81 -18.83 -7.88
C ILE A 163 11.65 -20.36 -7.82
N CYS A 164 10.73 -20.92 -8.60
CA CYS A 164 10.40 -22.34 -8.58
C CYS A 164 11.37 -23.18 -9.42
N ALA A 165 12.02 -22.63 -10.44
CA ALA A 165 12.91 -23.39 -11.32
C ALA A 165 14.01 -24.19 -10.57
N PRO A 166 14.73 -23.63 -9.57
CA PRO A 166 15.71 -24.38 -8.78
C PRO A 166 15.09 -25.44 -7.86
N LEU A 167 13.78 -25.38 -7.55
CA LEU A 167 13.12 -26.40 -6.71
C LEU A 167 12.95 -27.74 -7.44
N PHE A 168 13.04 -27.72 -8.78
CA PHE A 168 12.84 -28.89 -9.63
C PHE A 168 14.10 -29.29 -10.42
N ASP A 169 15.26 -28.72 -10.09
CA ASP A 169 16.53 -28.95 -10.79
C ASP A 169 17.26 -30.25 -10.37
N SER A 170 16.64 -31.06 -9.51
CA SER A 170 17.21 -32.30 -8.93
C SER A 170 18.49 -32.09 -8.11
N SER A 171 18.85 -30.86 -7.74
CA SER A 171 20.07 -30.54 -6.98
C SER A 171 20.05 -31.03 -5.53
N SER A 172 18.90 -31.50 -5.02
CA SER A 172 18.69 -31.92 -3.62
C SER A 172 19.03 -30.84 -2.58
N ASN A 173 19.08 -29.58 -3.00
CA ASN A 173 19.28 -28.46 -2.10
C ASN A 173 18.03 -28.25 -1.24
N PHE A 174 18.24 -27.99 0.05
CA PHE A 174 17.14 -27.55 0.92
C PHE A 174 16.70 -26.15 0.50
N THR A 175 15.38 -25.93 0.44
CA THR A 175 14.83 -24.60 0.23
C THR A 175 15.26 -23.72 1.40
N ASP A 176 16.07 -22.71 1.11
CA ASP A 176 16.50 -21.78 2.13
C ASP A 176 15.33 -20.88 2.59
N PRO A 177 15.41 -20.29 3.79
CA PRO A 177 14.35 -19.43 4.31
C PRO A 177 13.99 -18.23 3.44
N GLN A 178 14.92 -17.71 2.63
CA GLN A 178 14.65 -16.56 1.74
C GLN A 178 13.78 -16.98 0.57
N THR A 179 14.09 -18.13 -0.04
CA THR A 179 13.25 -18.72 -1.11
C THR A 179 11.82 -18.97 -0.61
N LEU A 180 11.65 -19.51 0.60
CA LEU A 180 10.32 -19.71 1.20
C LEU A 180 9.55 -18.39 1.38
N GLN A 181 10.22 -17.31 1.78
CA GLN A 181 9.58 -16.00 1.93
C GLN A 181 9.20 -15.38 0.59
N LEU A 182 10.03 -15.53 -0.44
CA LEU A 182 9.68 -15.08 -1.80
C LEU A 182 8.44 -15.81 -2.31
N LEU A 183 8.35 -17.13 -2.10
CA LEU A 183 7.15 -17.90 -2.43
C LEU A 183 5.90 -17.41 -1.68
N GLN A 184 6.02 -17.18 -0.36
CA GLN A 184 4.92 -16.65 0.45
C GLN A 184 4.50 -15.24 -0.01
N HIS A 185 5.47 -14.41 -0.38
CA HIS A 185 5.23 -13.08 -0.92
C HIS A 185 4.44 -13.15 -2.24
N SER A 186 4.88 -13.96 -3.21
CA SER A 186 4.18 -14.17 -4.48
C SER A 186 2.78 -14.74 -4.27
N GLN A 187 2.61 -15.72 -3.37
CA GLN A 187 1.31 -16.29 -3.03
C GLN A 187 0.34 -15.21 -2.54
N ARG A 188 0.80 -14.32 -1.66
CA ARG A 188 0.00 -13.22 -1.13
C ARG A 188 -0.35 -12.18 -2.20
N LEU A 189 0.60 -11.82 -3.07
CA LEU A 189 0.32 -10.91 -4.20
C LEU A 189 -0.75 -11.49 -5.12
N LEU A 190 -0.65 -12.77 -5.47
CA LEU A 190 -1.67 -13.45 -6.27
C LEU A 190 -3.03 -13.52 -5.55
N GLY A 191 -3.04 -13.76 -4.24
CA GLY A 191 -4.28 -13.70 -3.43
C GLY A 191 -4.93 -12.31 -3.41
N ASN A 192 -4.11 -11.27 -3.34
CA ASN A 192 -4.57 -9.88 -3.42
C ASN A 192 -5.15 -9.55 -4.79
N LEU A 193 -4.49 -9.96 -5.88
CA LEU A 193 -4.97 -9.80 -7.25
C LEU A 193 -6.26 -10.58 -7.49
N SER A 194 -6.35 -11.81 -6.97
CA SER A 194 -7.58 -12.62 -7.02
C SER A 194 -8.77 -11.90 -6.35
N THR A 195 -8.54 -11.24 -5.21
CA THR A 195 -9.58 -10.44 -4.53
C THR A 195 -10.07 -9.29 -5.42
N ILE A 196 -9.18 -8.65 -6.16
CA ILE A 196 -9.52 -7.57 -7.11
C ILE A 196 -10.38 -8.12 -8.25
N PHE A 197 -10.00 -9.25 -8.86
CA PHE A 197 -10.79 -9.89 -9.92
C PHE A 197 -12.16 -10.35 -9.41
N HIS A 198 -12.24 -10.90 -8.20
CA HIS A 198 -13.52 -11.25 -7.60
C HIS A 198 -14.42 -10.03 -7.39
N CYS A 199 -13.85 -8.89 -7.00
CA CYS A 199 -14.60 -7.64 -6.92
C CYS A 199 -15.13 -7.22 -8.29
N LEU A 200 -14.28 -7.17 -9.33
CA LEU A 200 -14.71 -6.84 -10.70
C LEU A 200 -15.82 -7.76 -11.20
N LEU A 201 -15.71 -9.05 -10.95
CA LEU A 201 -16.68 -10.06 -11.39
C LEU A 201 -18.02 -9.94 -10.63
N SER A 202 -17.98 -9.69 -9.32
CA SER A 202 -19.18 -9.47 -8.51
C SER A 202 -19.98 -8.27 -9.03
N GLU A 203 -19.30 -7.14 -9.25
CA GLU A 203 -19.93 -5.91 -9.75
C GLU A 203 -20.49 -6.08 -11.17
N ALA A 204 -19.79 -6.81 -12.05
CA ALA A 204 -20.30 -7.13 -13.39
C ALA A 204 -21.53 -8.06 -13.38
N GLN A 205 -21.60 -9.00 -12.43
CA GLN A 205 -22.75 -9.88 -12.27
C GLN A 205 -23.99 -9.10 -11.78
N GLU A 206 -23.82 -8.17 -10.85
CA GLU A 206 -24.93 -7.32 -10.39
C GLU A 206 -25.51 -6.44 -11.49
N LEU A 207 -24.69 -5.99 -12.45
CA LEU A 207 -25.15 -5.24 -13.61
C LEU A 207 -25.92 -6.08 -14.63
N THR A 208 -25.53 -7.35 -14.82
CA THR A 208 -26.14 -8.24 -15.82
C THR A 208 -27.41 -8.94 -15.34
N GLN A 209 -27.67 -8.92 -14.03
CA GLN A 209 -28.91 -9.44 -13.43
C GLN A 209 -30.00 -8.37 -13.23
N LYS A 210 -29.69 -7.09 -13.47
CA LYS A 210 -30.67 -6.00 -13.53
C LYS A 210 -31.27 -5.88 -14.93
#